data_AF-A0A8C6DES2-F1
#
_entry.id   AF-A0A8C6DES2-F1
#
_cell.length_a   1.000
_cell.length_b   1.000
_cell.length_c   1.000
_cell.angle_alpha   90.00
_cell.angle_beta   90.00
_cell.angle_gamma   90.00
#
_symmetry.space_group_name_H-M   'P 1'
#
loop_
_entity.id
_entity.type
_entity.pdbx_description
1 polymer ?
#
loop_
_entity_poly.entity_id
_entity_poly.type
_entity_poly.pdbx_seq_one_letter_code
_entity_poly.pdbx_strand_id
1 'polypeptide(L)'
;MATYSLANERLRALEDIEREIGAILQNAGNVILELSKEKTNERLLDRQAAAFTASVQHVEAELSAQIRYLTQVCVGTCYAPTPALCLSLILQE
;
A
#
# COMPACT_ATOMS: atom_id res chain seq x y z
N MET A 1 17.40 -9.10 19.39
CA MET A 1 16.85 -10.11 18.45
C MET A 1 15.36 -9.93 18.11
N ALA A 2 14.60 -9.06 18.78
CA ALA A 2 13.19 -8.82 18.45
C ALA A 2 12.94 -7.83 17.29
N THR A 3 13.94 -7.02 16.91
CA THR A 3 13.80 -5.94 15.91
C THR A 3 13.73 -6.43 14.47
N TYR A 4 14.45 -7.50 14.12
CA TYR A 4 14.38 -8.12 12.79
C TYR A 4 12.98 -8.64 12.46
N SER A 5 12.18 -9.02 13.46
CA SER A 5 10.83 -9.55 13.27
C SER A 5 9.88 -8.47 12.73
N LEU A 6 9.96 -7.26 13.28
CA LEU A 6 9.10 -6.14 12.87
C LEU A 6 9.49 -5.62 11.48
N ALA A 7 10.79 -5.53 11.20
CA ALA A 7 11.28 -5.15 9.88
C ALA A 7 10.89 -6.18 8.80
N ASN A 8 10.96 -7.48 9.10
CA ASN A 8 10.50 -8.53 8.19
C ASN A 8 8.99 -8.52 7.98
N GLU A 9 8.17 -8.24 9.00
CA GLU A 9 6.73 -8.07 8.82
C GLU A 9 6.39 -6.88 7.93
N ARG A 10 7.13 -5.78 8.06
CA ARG A 10 6.99 -4.60 7.20
C ARG A 10 7.41 -4.88 5.75
N LEU A 11 8.53 -5.58 5.55
CA LEU A 11 8.96 -6.01 4.22
C LEU A 11 7.93 -6.95 3.58
N ARG A 12 7.38 -7.89 4.35
CA ARG A 12 6.34 -8.81 3.85
C ARG A 12 5.07 -8.08 3.46
N ALA A 13 4.64 -7.08 4.25
CA ALA A 13 3.51 -6.24 3.88
C ALA A 13 3.77 -5.46 2.58
N LEU A 14 5.00 -4.99 2.35
CA LEU A 14 5.37 -4.34 1.09
C LEU A 14 5.37 -5.33 -0.10
N GLU A 15 5.85 -6.57 0.08
CA GLU A 15 5.77 -7.62 -0.94
C GLU A 15 4.30 -7.99 -1.27
N ASP A 16 3.45 -8.05 -0.26
CA ASP A 16 2.01 -8.31 -0.45
C ASP A 16 1.34 -7.16 -1.22
N ILE A 17 1.70 -5.90 -0.93
CA ILE A 17 1.27 -4.73 -1.70
C ILE A 17 1.75 -4.80 -3.15
N GLU A 18 3.03 -5.13 -3.41
CA GLU A 18 3.54 -5.27 -4.79
C GLU A 18 2.79 -6.35 -5.56
N ARG A 19 2.45 -7.45 -4.89
CA ARG A 19 1.68 -8.53 -5.50
C ARG A 19 0.23 -8.12 -5.80
N GLU A 20 -0.40 -7.34 -4.92
CA GLU A 20 -1.72 -6.74 -5.19
C GLU A 20 -1.68 -5.78 -6.36
N ILE A 21 -0.65 -4.94 -6.48
CA ILE A 21 -0.46 -4.04 -7.62
C ILE A 21 -0.37 -4.84 -8.93
N GLY A 22 0.35 -5.96 -8.93
CA GLY A 22 0.41 -6.87 -10.08
C GLY A 22 -0.97 -7.42 -10.47
N ALA A 23 -1.80 -7.79 -9.48
CA ALA A 23 -3.15 -8.27 -9.72
C ALA A 23 -4.08 -7.16 -10.27
N ILE A 24 -3.94 -5.93 -9.77
CA ILE A 24 -4.67 -4.74 -10.25
C ILE A 24 -4.35 -4.49 -11.72
N LEU A 25 -3.07 -4.51 -12.10
CA LEU A 25 -2.63 -4.32 -13.48
C LEU A 25 -3.18 -5.42 -14.41
N GLN A 26 -3.18 -6.67 -13.96
CA GLN A 26 -3.74 -7.78 -14.73
C GLN A 26 -5.26 -7.61 -14.93
N ASN A 27 -5.99 -7.19 -13.89
CA ASN A 27 -7.42 -6.90 -14.00
C ASN A 27 -7.69 -5.73 -14.97
N ALA A 28 -6.90 -4.66 -14.91
CA ALA A 28 -7.00 -3.57 -15.87
C ALA A 28 -6.77 -4.04 -17.32
N GLY A 29 -5.78 -4.90 -17.55
CA GLY A 29 -5.54 -5.52 -18.84
C GLY A 29 -6.71 -6.36 -19.34
N ASN A 30 -7.34 -7.13 -18.45
CA ASN A 30 -8.54 -7.91 -18.77
C ASN A 30 -9.74 -7.03 -19.12
N VAL A 31 -9.93 -5.90 -18.43
CA VAL A 31 -10.99 -4.92 -18.75
C VAL A 31 -10.78 -4.31 -20.13
N ILE A 32 -9.55 -3.89 -20.45
CA ILE A 32 -9.21 -3.34 -21.77
C ILE A 32 -9.42 -4.39 -22.87
N LEU A 33 -9.03 -5.65 -22.61
CA LEU A 33 -9.23 -6.74 -23.57
C LEU A 33 -10.72 -7.03 -23.78
N GLU A 34 -11.54 -7.03 -22.73
CA GLU A 34 -12.98 -7.19 -22.88
C GLU A 34 -13.62 -6.03 -23.64
N LEU A 35 -13.18 -4.80 -23.42
CA LEU A 35 -13.62 -3.61 -24.17
C LEU A 35 -13.25 -3.68 -25.66
N SER A 36 -12.22 -4.45 -26.03
CA SER A 36 -11.81 -4.63 -27.42
C SER A 36 -12.72 -5.57 -28.23
N LYS A 37 -13.64 -6.30 -27.57
CA LYS A 37 -14.56 -7.24 -28.24
C LYS A 37 -15.75 -6.49 -28.84
N GLU A 38 -16.23 -6.99 -30.00
CA GLU A 38 -17.43 -6.44 -30.67
C GLU A 38 -18.70 -6.51 -29.82
N LYS A 39 -18.76 -7.43 -28.86
CA LYS A 39 -19.87 -7.56 -27.90
C LYS A 39 -19.33 -7.68 -26.48
N THR A 40 -19.33 -6.55 -25.78
CA THR A 40 -18.88 -6.44 -24.40
C THR A 40 -19.87 -7.10 -23.44
N ASN A 41 -19.34 -7.78 -22.42
CA ASN A 41 -20.15 -8.31 -21.32
C ASN A 41 -20.19 -7.30 -20.18
N GLU A 42 -21.18 -6.41 -20.19
CA GLU A 42 -21.32 -5.31 -19.22
C GLU A 42 -21.29 -5.79 -17.76
N ARG A 43 -21.92 -6.94 -17.44
CA ARG A 43 -21.90 -7.49 -16.08
C ARG A 43 -20.51 -7.93 -15.62
N LEU A 44 -19.72 -8.48 -16.54
CA LEU A 44 -18.34 -8.85 -16.25
C LEU A 44 -17.49 -7.59 -16.08
N LEU A 45 -17.72 -6.58 -16.91
CA LEU A 45 -17.02 -5.30 -16.85
C LEU A 45 -17.27 -4.58 -15.53
N ASP A 46 -18.53 -4.47 -15.10
CA ASP A 46 -18.92 -3.85 -13.82
C ASP A 46 -18.28 -4.57 -12.64
N ARG A 47 -18.28 -5.89 -12.66
CA ARG A 47 -17.65 -6.69 -11.59
C ARG A 47 -16.14 -6.46 -11.54
N GLN A 48 -15.47 -6.41 -12.70
CA GLN A 48 -14.04 -6.18 -12.77
C GLN A 48 -13.66 -4.75 -12.39
N ALA A 49 -14.47 -3.76 -12.78
CA ALA A 49 -14.31 -2.37 -12.37
C ALA A 49 -14.49 -2.21 -10.85
N ALA A 50 -15.51 -2.84 -10.27
CA ALA A 50 -15.72 -2.83 -8.82
C ALA A 50 -14.56 -3.50 -8.06
N ALA A 51 -14.03 -4.62 -8.57
CA ALA A 51 -12.86 -5.28 -8.00
C ALA A 51 -11.60 -4.41 -8.08
N PHE A 52 -11.38 -3.74 -9.23
CA PHE A 52 -10.28 -2.79 -9.41
C PHE A 52 -10.37 -1.63 -8.40
N THR A 53 -11.52 -1.00 -8.27
CA THR A 53 -11.72 0.10 -7.30
C THR A 53 -11.50 -0.36 -5.86
N ALA A 54 -11.99 -1.54 -5.49
CA ALA A 54 -11.79 -2.09 -4.16
C ALA A 54 -10.31 -2.35 -3.85
N SER A 55 -9.56 -2.92 -4.80
CA SER A 55 -8.11 -3.16 -4.62
C SER A 55 -7.32 -1.85 -4.55
N VAL A 56 -7.67 -0.83 -5.34
CA VAL A 56 -7.03 0.50 -5.24
C VAL A 56 -7.28 1.13 -3.87
N GLN A 57 -8.52 1.06 -3.37
CA GLN A 57 -8.86 1.56 -2.04
C GLN A 57 -8.11 0.82 -0.92
N HIS A 58 -7.90 -0.49 -1.07
CA HIS A 58 -7.13 -1.30 -0.13
C HIS A 58 -5.66 -0.85 -0.07
N VAL A 59 -5.02 -0.74 -1.24
CA VAL A 59 -3.63 -0.28 -1.36
C VAL A 59 -3.47 1.15 -0.81
N GLU A 60 -4.40 2.05 -1.11
CA GLU A 60 -4.38 3.42 -0.56
C GLU A 60 -4.55 3.43 0.97
N ALA A 61 -5.41 2.57 1.52
CA ALA A 61 -5.61 2.47 2.96
C ALA A 61 -4.37 1.93 3.68
N GLU A 62 -3.72 0.89 3.14
CA GLU A 62 -2.48 0.35 3.70
C GLU A 62 -1.32 1.34 3.62
N LEU A 63 -1.13 2.00 2.49
CA LEU A 63 -0.13 3.07 2.34
C LEU A 63 -0.41 4.22 3.33
N SER A 64 -1.68 4.62 3.48
CA SER A 64 -2.08 5.65 4.44
C SER A 64 -1.86 5.22 5.90
N ALA A 65 -1.98 3.92 6.20
CA ALA A 65 -1.66 3.37 7.52
C ALA A 65 -0.14 3.37 7.78
N GLN A 66 0.67 3.04 6.77
CA GLN A 66 2.14 3.15 6.88
C GLN A 66 2.60 4.61 7.04
N ILE A 67 2.03 5.55 6.29
CA ILE A 67 2.31 6.99 6.43
C ILE A 67 1.90 7.50 7.81
N ARG A 68 0.73 7.10 8.32
CA ARG A 68 0.30 7.45 9.69
C ARG A 68 1.21 6.85 10.74
N TYR A 69 1.64 5.61 10.58
CA TYR A 69 2.62 4.99 11.48
C TYR A 69 3.94 5.76 11.49
N LEU A 70 4.49 6.09 10.32
CA LEU A 70 5.70 6.92 10.19
C LEU A 70 5.49 8.31 10.82
N THR A 71 4.34 8.94 10.59
CA THR A 71 3.99 10.23 11.20
C THR A 71 3.89 10.11 12.71
N GLN A 72 3.33 9.03 13.25
CA GLN A 72 3.16 8.82 14.68
C GLN A 72 4.47 8.44 15.37
N VAL A 73 5.39 7.76 14.68
CA VAL A 73 6.75 7.50 15.17
C VAL A 73 7.59 8.79 15.12
N CYS A 74 7.40 9.64 14.12
CA CYS A 74 8.03 10.97 14.03
C CYS A 74 7.42 12.02 14.99
N VAL A 75 6.11 11.96 15.28
CA VAL A 75 5.41 12.90 16.17
C VAL A 75 5.46 12.43 17.64
N GLY A 76 5.41 11.12 17.89
CA GLY A 76 5.52 10.53 19.23
C GLY A 76 6.89 10.72 19.88
N THR A 77 7.93 11.01 19.08
CA THR A 77 9.28 11.37 19.55
C THR A 77 9.51 12.88 19.63
N CYS A 78 8.62 13.69 19.05
CA CYS A 78 8.75 15.16 18.99
C CYS A 78 8.08 15.90 20.16
N TYR A 79 7.48 15.18 21.11
CA TYR A 79 7.01 15.77 22.39
C TYR A 79 8.15 15.96 23.42
N ALA A 80 9.39 16.09 22.97
CA ALA A 80 10.53 16.54 23.77
C ALA A 80 11.09 17.84 23.15
N PRO A 81 11.42 18.87 23.94
CA PRO A 81 11.63 20.25 23.48
C PRO A 81 12.96 20.47 22.75
N THR A 82 13.63 19.44 22.24
CA THR A 82 14.95 19.55 21.62
C THR A 82 15.03 18.83 20.29
N PRO A 83 15.09 19.56 19.15
CA PRO A 83 15.15 18.95 17.81
C PRO A 83 16.45 18.16 17.52
N ALA A 84 17.45 18.24 18.41
CA ALA A 84 18.74 17.57 18.23
C ALA A 84 18.70 16.04 18.48
N LEU A 85 17.81 15.55 19.35
CA LEU A 85 17.70 14.12 19.68
C LEU A 85 16.92 13.32 18.63
N CYS A 86 16.05 13.99 17.87
CA CYS A 86 15.22 13.36 16.84
C CYS A 86 16.06 12.97 15.63
N LEU A 87 17.04 13.80 15.24
CA LEU A 87 17.94 13.49 14.13
C LEU A 87 18.89 12.31 14.45
N SER A 88 19.35 12.18 15.69
CA SER A 88 20.27 11.11 16.08
C SER A 88 19.60 9.73 16.16
N LEU A 89 18.28 9.65 16.37
CA LEU A 89 17.54 8.39 16.32
C LEU A 89 17.18 7.96 14.89
N ILE A 90 17.00 8.91 13.98
CA ILE A 90 16.73 8.64 12.55
C ILE A 90 18.02 8.24 11.80
N LEU A 91 19.19 8.77 12.21
CA LEU A 91 20.49 8.46 11.60
C LEU A 91 21.20 7.24 12.19
N GLN A 92 20.56 6.51 13.12
CA GLN A 92 21.15 5.33 13.77
C GLN A 92 20.38 4.01 13.53
N GLU A 93 19.47 4.00 12.55
CA GLU A 93 19.05 2.78 11.83
C GLU A 93 19.87 2.57 10.56
#